data_AF-A0A8T6ZPX9-F1
#
_entry.id   AF-A0A8T6ZPX9-F1
#
_cell.length_a   1.000
_cell.length_b   1.000
_cell.length_c   1.000
_cell.angle_alpha   90.00
_cell.angle_beta   90.00
_cell.angle_gamma   90.00
#
_symmetry.space_group_name_H-M   'P 1'
#
loop_
_entity.id
_entity.type
_entity.pdbx_description
1 polymer ?
#
loop_
_entity_poly.entity_id
_entity_poly.type
_entity_poly.pdbx_seq_one_letter_code
_entity_poly.pdbx_strand_id
1 'polypeptide(L)' 'MTDSYEFDGADTAELLIQIGRLAYAEGGQAGLTPTQWMALRYFARANRFSRTVSAFADYHATTRGTVSQTVKTLT' A
#
# COMPACT_ATOMS: atom_id res chain seq x y z
N MET A 1 19.57 -34.90 -11.31
CA MET A 1 18.11 -34.70 -11.30
C MET A 1 17.87 -33.37 -10.58
N THR A 2 18.18 -32.28 -11.27
CA THR A 2 17.83 -30.93 -10.81
C THR A 2 16.37 -30.75 -11.16
N ASP A 3 15.53 -30.73 -10.14
CA ASP A 3 14.17 -30.21 -10.24
C ASP A 3 14.33 -28.76 -10.72
N SER A 4 14.04 -28.52 -12.01
CA SER A 4 14.02 -27.17 -12.55
C SER A 4 12.85 -26.48 -11.86
N TYR A 5 13.14 -25.65 -10.86
CA TYR A 5 12.17 -24.85 -10.12
C TYR A 5 11.47 -23.92 -11.12
N GLU A 6 10.44 -24.41 -11.79
CA GLU A 6 9.59 -23.62 -12.66
C GLU A 6 8.76 -22.74 -11.74
N PHE A 7 9.22 -21.52 -11.53
CA PHE A 7 8.56 -20.52 -10.71
C PHE A 7 7.20 -20.21 -11.37
N ASP A 8 6.15 -20.85 -10.88
CA ASP A 8 4.81 -20.74 -11.47
C ASP A 8 4.16 -19.42 -11.06
N GLY A 9 3.10 -19.03 -11.78
CA GLY A 9 2.28 -17.88 -11.44
C GLY A 9 1.75 -17.95 -10.00
N ALA A 10 1.51 -19.15 -9.47
CA ALA A 10 1.12 -19.37 -8.08
C ALA A 10 2.20 -18.92 -7.08
N ASP A 11 3.46 -19.32 -7.30
CA ASP A 11 4.58 -18.94 -6.44
C ASP A 11 4.81 -17.43 -6.44
N THR A 12 4.68 -16.81 -7.63
CA THR A 12 4.76 -15.35 -7.78
C THR A 12 3.67 -14.65 -6.96
N ALA A 13 2.43 -15.13 -7.06
CA ALA A 13 1.30 -14.58 -6.33
C ALA A 13 1.47 -14.74 -4.82
N GLU A 14 2.00 -15.87 -4.36
CA GLU A 14 2.27 -16.12 -2.95
C GLU A 14 3.32 -15.15 -2.40
N LEU A 15 4.43 -14.94 -3.12
CA LEU A 15 5.43 -13.94 -2.72
C LEU A 15 4.86 -12.53 -2.68
N LEU A 16 4.03 -12.14 -3.65
CA LEU A 16 3.37 -10.82 -3.65
C LEU A 16 2.44 -10.65 -2.44
N ILE A 17 1.69 -11.69 -2.07
CA ILE A 17 0.84 -11.69 -0.87
C ILE A 17 1.71 -11.54 0.39
N GLN A 18 2.83 -12.26 0.47
CA GLN A 18 3.73 -12.20 1.62
C GLN A 18 4.36 -10.81 1.79
N ILE A 19 4.84 -10.22 0.69
CA ILE A 19 5.36 -8.84 0.67
C ILE A 19 4.26 -7.85 1.08
N GLY A 20 3.04 -8.02 0.58
CA GLY A 20 1.88 -7.21 0.96
C GLY A 20 1.67 -7.24 2.47
N ARG A 21 1.61 -8.43 3.07
CA ARG A 21 1.43 -8.59 4.54
C ARG A 21 2.55 -7.89 5.32
N LEU A 22 3.81 -8.05 4.92
CA LEU A 22 4.94 -7.38 5.56
C LEU A 22 4.83 -5.85 5.47
N ALA A 23 4.46 -5.33 4.29
CA ALA A 23 4.29 -3.90 4.08
C ALA A 23 3.19 -3.28 4.96
N TYR A 24 2.16 -4.05 5.34
CA TYR A 24 1.09 -3.61 6.23
C TYR A 24 1.38 -3.82 7.72
N ALA A 25 2.21 -4.82 8.08
CA ALA A 25 2.55 -5.12 9.47
C ALA A 25 3.22 -3.93 10.20
N GLU A 26 4.02 -3.13 9.49
CA GLU A 26 4.68 -1.94 10.02
C GLU A 26 3.68 -0.89 10.53
N GLY A 27 2.57 -0.67 9.81
CA GLY A 27 1.51 0.25 10.22
C GLY A 27 0.78 -0.21 11.48
N GLY A 28 0.62 -1.53 11.65
CA GLY A 28 -0.01 -2.14 12.81
C GLY A 28 0.72 -1.86 14.12
N GLN A 29 2.06 -1.77 14.10
CA GLN A 29 2.86 -1.42 15.28
C GLN A 29 2.62 0.01 15.75
N ALA A 30 2.23 0.91 14.84
CA ALA A 30 1.90 2.30 15.13
C ALA A 30 0.39 2.53 15.39
N GLY A 31 -0.43 1.47 15.45
CA GLY A 31 -1.87 1.57 15.63
C GLY A 31 -2.62 2.16 14.43
N LEU A 32 -1.98 2.20 13.25
CA LEU A 32 -2.56 2.76 12.04
C LEU A 32 -3.32 1.67 11.27
N THR A 33 -4.45 2.06 10.65
CA THR A 33 -5.07 1.19 9.66
C THR A 33 -4.18 1.03 8.42
N PRO A 34 -4.33 -0.06 7.63
CA PRO A 34 -3.60 -0.23 6.38
C PRO A 34 -3.66 0.99 5.45
N THR A 35 -4.83 1.60 5.31
CA THR A 35 -5.05 2.77 4.45
C THR A 35 -4.37 4.02 5.01
N GLN A 36 -4.43 4.24 6.33
CA GLN A 36 -3.72 5.34 6.99
C GLN A 36 -2.20 5.22 6.81
N TRP A 37 -1.66 4.03 7.02
CA TRP A 37 -0.24 3.75 6.85
C TRP A 37 0.23 4.02 5.42
N MET A 38 -0.51 3.52 4.42
CA MET A 38 -0.14 3.77 3.03
C MET A 38 -0.31 5.25 2.63
N ALA A 39 -1.27 5.98 3.22
CA ALA A 39 -1.39 7.43 3.00
C ALA A 39 -0.13 8.17 3.45
N LEU A 40 0.39 7.87 4.65
CA LEU A 40 1.66 8.45 5.12
C LEU A 40 2.82 8.08 4.20
N ARG A 41 2.93 6.80 3.81
CA ARG A 41 3.98 6.33 2.91
C ARG A 41 3.94 6.99 1.54
N TYR A 42 2.75 7.24 1.01
CA TYR A 42 2.56 7.93 -0.27
C TYR A 42 2.97 9.39 -0.14
N PHE A 43 2.41 10.14 0.81
CA PHE A 43 2.68 11.58 0.92
C PHE A 43 4.14 11.89 1.28
N ALA A 44 4.81 11.02 2.05
CA ALA A 44 6.24 11.12 2.32
C ALA A 44 7.11 11.00 1.05
N ARG A 45 6.68 10.21 0.06
CA ARG A 45 7.43 9.96 -1.20
C ARG A 45 6.93 10.80 -2.38
N ALA A 46 5.70 11.30 -2.31
CA ALA A 46 5.08 12.09 -3.36
C ALA A 46 5.82 13.41 -3.56
N ASN A 47 6.05 13.76 -4.82
CA ASN A 47 6.56 15.07 -5.19
C ASN A 47 5.44 16.13 -5.10
N ARG A 48 5.79 17.41 -5.24
CA ARG A 48 4.82 18.52 -5.08
C ARG A 48 3.58 18.43 -5.97
N PHE A 49 3.70 17.82 -7.16
CA PHE A 49 2.59 17.72 -8.11
C PHE A 49 1.65 16.56 -7.78
N SER A 50 2.19 15.46 -7.24
CA SER A 50 1.40 14.29 -6.86
C SER A 50 0.96 14.29 -5.39
N ARG A 51 1.43 15.26 -4.58
CA ARG A 51 1.04 15.38 -3.16
C ARG A 51 -0.36 15.97 -2.99
N THR A 52 -1.37 15.31 -3.55
CA THR A 52 -2.79 15.68 -3.45
C THR A 52 -3.64 14.47 -3.11
N VAL A 53 -4.80 14.71 -2.49
CA VAL A 53 -5.80 13.68 -2.15
C VAL A 53 -6.28 12.93 -3.40
N SER A 54 -6.50 13.64 -4.51
CA SER A 54 -6.94 13.04 -5.77
C SER A 54 -5.91 12.08 -6.33
N ALA A 55 -4.64 12.48 -6.39
CA ALA A 55 -3.57 11.63 -6.91
C ALA A 55 -3.33 10.41 -6.02
N PHE A 56 -3.53 10.52 -4.71
CA PHE A 56 -3.51 9.36 -3.83
C PHE A 56 -4.70 8.43 -4.06
N ALA A 57 -5.91 8.96 -4.28
CA ALA A 57 -7.09 8.16 -4.59
C ALA A 57 -6.89 7.32 -5.86
N ASP A 58 -6.34 7.94 -6.91
CA ASP A 58 -6.00 7.26 -8.16
C ASP A 58 -4.92 6.20 -7.94
N TYR A 59 -3.85 6.53 -7.18
CA TYR A 59 -2.78 5.59 -6.85
C TYR A 59 -3.25 4.38 -6.03
N HIS A 60 -4.17 4.59 -5.10
CA HIS A 60 -4.73 3.55 -4.25
C HIS A 60 -5.89 2.78 -4.86
N ALA A 61 -6.30 3.13 -6.08
CA ALA A 61 -7.49 2.60 -6.73
C ALA A 61 -8.73 2.67 -5.81
N THR A 62 -8.92 3.81 -5.14
CA THR A 62 -10.07 4.05 -4.25
C THR A 62 -10.70 5.41 -4.52
N THR A 63 -11.82 5.72 -3.86
CA THR A 63 -12.52 6.99 -4.10
C THR A 63 -11.88 8.15 -3.34
N ARG A 64 -12.03 9.37 -3.87
CA ARG A 64 -11.60 10.61 -3.20
C ARG A 64 -12.27 10.82 -1.84
N GLY A 65 -13.51 10.35 -1.67
CA GLY A 65 -14.22 10.42 -0.39
C GLY A 65 -13.54 9.57 0.69
N THR A 66 -13.20 8.32 0.35
CA THR A 66 -12.47 7.40 1.24
C THR A 66 -11.11 7.97 1.64
N VAL A 67 -10.35 8.49 0.68
CA VAL A 67 -9.07 9.15 0.97
C VAL A 67 -9.26 10.37 1.86
N SER A 68 -10.21 11.25 1.53
CA SER A 68 -10.41 12.48 2.29
C SER A 68 -10.71 12.17 3.75
N GLN A 69 -11.51 11.12 4.01
CA GLN A 69 -11.77 10.66 5.36
C GLN A 69 -10.51 10.10 6.02
N THR A 70 -9.72 9.29 5.31
CA THR A 70 -8.45 8.74 5.80
C THR A 70 -7.49 9.86 6.23
N VAL A 71 -7.30 10.87 5.38
CA VAL A 71 -6.41 12.00 5.67
C VAL A 71 -6.91 12.82 6.86
N LYS A 72 -8.23 13.06 6.97
CA LYS A 72 -8.82 13.73 8.14
C LYS A 72 -8.56 12.99 9.45
N THR A 73 -8.51 11.66 9.43
CA THR A 73 -8.21 10.87 10.65
C THR A 73 -6.73 10.85 11.03
N LEU A 74 -5.85 11.42 10.21
CA LEU A 74 -4.40 11.53 10.45
C LEU A 74 -3.97 12.90 11.01
N THR A 75 -4.89 13.88 11.03
CA THR A 75 -4.68 15.26 11.51
C THR A 75 -5.49 15.51 12.76
#